data_AF-A0AAE1W7D7-F1
#
_entry.id   AF-A0AAE1W7D7-F1
#
_cell.length_a   1.000
_cell.length_b   1.000
_cell.length_c   1.000
_cell.angle_alpha   90.00
_cell.angle_beta   90.00
_cell.angle_gamma   90.00
#
_symmetry.space_group_name_H-M   'P 1'
#
loop_
_entity.id
_entity.type
_entity.pdbx_description
1 polymer ?
#
loop_
_entity_poly.entity_id
_entity_poly.type
_entity_poly.pdbx_seq_one_letter_code
_entity_poly.pdbx_strand_id
1 'polypeptide(L)'
;MTNTLYDLFVNHKSARVIWNTPESSYESDDAGSKKYVVGKWLQFHIVDSKPIMDQVHEYENMVADVLSEDMKMCEILQANILLEKFPPTWNYYRNHLKHKKRYLTLQELINHMRMEEANHLKDKKISNSSVFIKANLVEPSESSKDRFQHKAQQNGIAERENRTLKEMMNAMLLSSGQETEWLRNLLGDVPLWGSSALVSLHCDSQAVIGIAKNYAYNGKRRHIRIRYDMVQEL
;
A
#
# COMPACT_ATOMS: atom_id res chain seq x y z
N MET A 1 -14.84 -47.82 -21.43
CA MET A 1 -13.90 -46.89 -20.79
C MET A 1 -14.54 -46.49 -19.46
N THR A 2 -14.07 -47.05 -18.35
CA THR A 2 -14.55 -46.68 -17.02
C THR A 2 -13.89 -45.36 -16.64
N ASN A 3 -14.71 -44.35 -16.35
CA ASN A 3 -14.22 -43.04 -15.99
C ASN A 3 -13.99 -43.05 -14.48
N THR A 4 -12.75 -43.31 -14.07
CA THR A 4 -12.35 -43.55 -12.68
C THR A 4 -12.77 -42.40 -11.74
N LEU A 5 -12.83 -41.17 -12.26
CA LEU A 5 -13.35 -40.00 -11.55
C LEU A 5 -14.87 -40.09 -11.33
N TYR A 6 -15.62 -40.53 -12.33
CA TYR A 6 -17.07 -40.68 -12.23
C TYR A 6 -17.43 -41.74 -11.17
N ASP A 7 -16.78 -42.90 -11.19
CA ASP A 7 -17.05 -43.99 -10.24
C ASP A 7 -16.66 -43.62 -8.78
N LEU A 8 -15.64 -42.77 -8.60
CA LEU A 8 -15.26 -42.21 -7.29
C LEU A 8 -16.31 -41.23 -6.76
N PHE A 9 -16.86 -40.38 -7.62
CA PHE A 9 -17.71 -39.27 -7.20
C PHE A 9 -19.23 -39.53 -7.27
N VAL A 10 -19.66 -40.60 -7.96
CA VAL A 10 -21.09 -40.93 -8.16
C VAL A 10 -21.87 -41.17 -6.86
N ASN A 11 -21.18 -41.60 -5.80
CA ASN A 11 -21.80 -41.90 -4.50
C ASN A 11 -21.99 -40.65 -3.62
N HIS A 12 -21.42 -39.51 -4.00
CA HIS A 12 -21.53 -38.27 -3.23
C HIS A 12 -22.79 -37.49 -3.63
N LYS A 13 -23.69 -37.27 -2.68
CA LYS A 13 -25.00 -36.62 -2.91
C LYS A 13 -24.96 -35.09 -2.87
N SER A 14 -23.79 -34.48 -2.67
CA SER A 14 -23.65 -33.02 -2.54
C SER A 14 -22.38 -32.52 -3.20
N ALA A 15 -22.53 -31.47 -4.01
CA ALA A 15 -21.42 -30.78 -4.67
C ALA A 15 -20.36 -30.30 -3.66
N ARG A 16 -20.78 -29.94 -2.43
CA ARG A 16 -19.86 -29.56 -1.35
C ARG A 16 -18.94 -30.72 -0.94
N VAL A 17 -19.48 -31.94 -0.86
CA VAL A 17 -18.67 -33.12 -0.49
C VAL A 17 -17.75 -33.51 -1.65
N ILE A 18 -18.23 -33.38 -2.89
CA ILE A 18 -17.42 -33.62 -4.10
C ILE A 18 -16.27 -32.63 -4.19
N TRP A 19 -16.45 -31.38 -3.76
CA TRP A 19 -15.40 -30.36 -3.74
C TRP A 19 -14.41 -30.53 -2.58
N ASN A 20 -14.91 -30.75 -1.36
CA ASN A 20 -14.06 -30.89 -0.17
C ASN A 20 -13.14 -32.13 -0.23
N THR A 21 -13.56 -33.21 -0.92
CA THR A 21 -12.79 -34.46 -0.98
C THR A 21 -11.44 -34.28 -1.71
N PRO A 22 -11.39 -33.78 -2.96
CA PRO A 22 -10.14 -33.44 -3.63
C PRO A 22 -9.40 -32.26 -2.98
N GLU A 23 -10.10 -31.26 -2.42
CA GLU A 23 -9.48 -30.16 -1.66
C GLU A 23 -8.63 -30.72 -0.50
N SER A 24 -9.20 -31.61 0.32
CA SER A 24 -8.47 -32.28 1.40
C SER A 24 -7.41 -33.29 0.93
N SER A 25 -7.50 -33.81 -0.29
CA SER A 25 -6.59 -34.84 -0.82
C SER A 25 -5.40 -34.27 -1.59
N TYR A 26 -5.53 -33.04 -2.09
CA TYR A 26 -4.54 -32.36 -2.94
C TYR A 26 -4.04 -31.03 -2.35
N GLU A 27 -4.55 -30.59 -1.18
CA GLU A 27 -3.83 -29.63 -0.36
C GLU A 27 -2.47 -30.22 0.03
N SER A 28 -1.42 -29.71 -0.63
CA SER A 28 -0.03 -29.98 -0.29
C SER A 28 0.19 -29.69 1.19
N ASP A 29 0.90 -30.57 1.91
CA ASP A 29 1.24 -30.50 3.34
C ASP A 29 1.37 -29.06 3.87
N ASP A 30 0.23 -28.50 4.29
CA ASP A 30 0.06 -27.13 4.79
C ASP A 30 0.89 -26.90 6.08
N ALA A 31 1.29 -27.99 6.74
CA ALA A 31 2.24 -27.95 7.84
C ALA A 31 3.59 -27.32 7.45
N GLY A 32 4.02 -27.42 6.18
CA GLY A 32 5.24 -26.77 5.69
C GLY A 32 5.11 -25.25 5.62
N SER A 33 4.03 -24.76 5.00
CA SER A 33 3.72 -23.32 4.86
C SER A 33 3.53 -22.66 6.22
N LYS A 34 2.74 -23.27 7.10
CA LYS A 34 2.55 -22.83 8.50
C LYS A 34 3.87 -22.68 9.25
N LYS A 35 4.76 -23.68 9.17
CA LYS A 35 6.09 -23.62 9.82
C LYS A 35 6.95 -22.50 9.23
N TYR A 36 6.89 -22.30 7.91
CA TYR A 36 7.68 -21.28 7.23
C TYR A 36 7.24 -19.86 7.62
N VAL A 37 5.94 -19.55 7.57
CA VAL A 37 5.44 -18.21 7.92
C VAL A 37 5.71 -17.88 9.39
N VAL A 38 5.55 -18.85 10.30
CA VAL A 38 5.90 -18.68 11.72
C VAL A 38 7.40 -18.46 11.89
N GLY A 39 8.23 -19.25 11.21
CA GLY A 39 9.68 -19.10 11.24
C GLY A 39 10.13 -17.72 10.77
N LYS A 40 9.58 -17.26 9.64
CA LYS A 40 9.85 -15.92 9.07
C LYS A 40 9.45 -14.81 10.04
N TRP A 41 8.25 -14.91 10.63
CA TRP A 41 7.75 -13.94 11.61
C TRP A 41 8.62 -13.86 12.87
N LEU A 42 9.06 -15.02 13.40
CA LEU A 42 9.92 -15.05 14.59
C LEU A 42 11.34 -14.53 14.33
N GLN A 43 11.87 -14.71 13.12
CA GLN A 43 13.19 -14.22 12.72
C GLN A 43 13.23 -12.72 12.37
N PHE A 44 12.06 -12.12 12.15
CA PHE A 44 11.95 -10.69 11.89
C PHE A 44 12.61 -9.86 13.00
N HIS A 45 13.29 -8.78 12.63
CA HIS A 45 13.91 -7.83 13.54
C HIS A 45 13.87 -6.44 12.92
N ILE A 46 13.66 -5.41 13.76
CA ILE A 46 13.67 -4.01 13.32
C ILE A 46 15.11 -3.49 13.40
N VAL A 47 15.54 -2.80 12.35
CA VAL A 47 16.86 -2.15 12.25
C VAL A 47 16.72 -0.63 12.25
N ASP A 48 17.70 0.05 12.87
CA ASP A 48 17.75 1.52 12.94
C ASP A 48 18.03 2.20 11.60
N SER A 49 18.52 1.45 10.60
CA SER A 49 18.92 1.98 9.30
C SER A 49 17.74 2.28 8.35
N LYS A 50 16.55 1.78 8.68
CA LYS A 50 15.33 1.94 7.89
C LYS A 50 14.27 2.68 8.72
N PRO A 51 13.32 3.40 8.10
CA PRO A 51 12.17 3.97 8.82
C PRO A 51 11.44 2.89 9.63
N ILE A 52 11.08 3.19 10.87
CA ILE A 52 10.47 2.16 11.74
C ILE A 52 9.09 1.77 11.22
N MET A 53 8.38 2.72 10.62
CA MET A 53 7.04 2.48 10.11
C MET A 53 6.99 1.58 8.89
N ASP A 54 7.98 1.65 7.98
CA ASP A 54 8.05 0.72 6.84
C ASP A 54 8.19 -0.73 7.34
N GLN A 55 9.04 -0.92 8.35
CA GLN A 55 9.28 -2.22 8.98
C GLN A 55 8.06 -2.71 9.79
N VAL A 56 7.29 -1.79 10.38
CA VAL A 56 6.01 -2.13 11.03
C VAL A 56 5.00 -2.66 10.02
N HIS A 57 4.92 -2.08 8.81
CA HIS A 57 4.03 -2.63 7.77
C HIS A 57 4.51 -4.00 7.29
N GLU A 58 5.83 -4.23 7.18
CA GLU A 58 6.36 -5.59 6.92
C GLU A 58 5.93 -6.58 8.02
N TYR A 59 5.94 -6.16 9.28
CA TYR A 59 5.45 -6.95 10.40
C TYR A 59 3.94 -7.24 10.31
N GLU A 60 3.13 -6.23 9.99
CA GLU A 60 1.68 -6.41 9.78
C GLU A 60 1.39 -7.42 8.67
N ASN A 61 2.15 -7.38 7.57
CA ASN A 61 2.04 -8.37 6.50
C ASN A 61 2.38 -9.78 6.99
N MET A 62 3.44 -9.94 7.79
CA MET A 62 3.78 -11.27 8.35
C MET A 62 2.72 -11.79 9.32
N VAL A 63 2.08 -10.91 10.10
CA VAL A 63 0.94 -11.29 10.94
C VAL A 63 -0.25 -11.69 10.07
N ALA A 64 -0.53 -10.97 8.99
CA ALA A 64 -1.59 -11.31 8.04
C ALA A 64 -1.33 -12.67 7.36
N ASP A 65 -0.09 -12.95 6.96
CA ASP A 65 0.32 -14.25 6.40
C ASP A 65 0.03 -15.38 7.40
N VAL A 66 0.43 -15.21 8.67
CA VAL A 66 0.13 -16.17 9.76
C VAL A 66 -1.37 -16.41 9.94
N LEU A 67 -2.17 -15.34 9.91
CA LEU A 67 -3.63 -15.44 10.05
C LEU A 67 -4.30 -16.07 8.83
N SER A 68 -3.71 -15.89 7.64
CA SER A 68 -4.22 -16.46 6.38
C SER A 68 -4.08 -17.99 6.34
N GLU A 69 -3.09 -18.55 7.05
CA GLU A 69 -2.89 -20.00 7.23
C GLU A 69 -3.81 -20.59 8.32
N ASP A 70 -4.95 -19.96 8.64
CA ASP A 70 -5.92 -20.36 9.68
C ASP A 70 -5.32 -20.49 11.10
N MET A 71 -4.15 -19.89 11.36
CA MET A 71 -3.54 -19.89 12.69
C MET A 71 -4.09 -18.74 13.54
N LYS A 72 -5.00 -19.06 14.45
CA LYS A 72 -5.56 -18.08 15.39
C LYS A 72 -4.48 -17.60 16.38
N MET A 73 -4.24 -16.29 16.39
CA MET A 73 -3.25 -15.65 17.26
C MET A 73 -3.87 -14.48 18.03
N CYS A 74 -3.57 -14.36 19.32
CA CYS A 74 -4.06 -13.26 20.14
C CYS A 74 -3.36 -11.94 19.77
N GLU A 75 -4.12 -10.85 19.58
CA GLU A 75 -3.58 -9.51 19.29
C GLU A 75 -2.58 -9.01 20.33
N ILE A 76 -2.78 -9.34 21.61
CA ILE A 76 -1.88 -8.96 22.70
C ILE A 76 -0.51 -9.62 22.51
N LEU A 77 -0.48 -10.87 22.04
CA LEU A 77 0.76 -11.58 21.76
C LEU A 77 1.47 -10.96 20.54
N GLN A 78 0.72 -10.61 19.50
CA GLN A 78 1.26 -9.89 18.33
C GLN A 78 1.90 -8.56 18.75
N ALA A 79 1.25 -7.79 19.62
CA ALA A 79 1.78 -6.52 20.12
C ALA A 79 3.06 -6.73 20.97
N ASN A 80 3.04 -7.71 21.88
CA ASN A 80 4.20 -8.00 22.74
C ASN A 80 5.41 -8.47 21.93
N ILE A 81 5.19 -9.29 20.90
CA ILE A 81 6.28 -9.71 20.01
C ILE A 81 6.87 -8.50 19.28
N LEU A 82 6.03 -7.63 18.71
CA LEU A 82 6.49 -6.40 18.07
C LEU A 82 7.28 -5.52 19.04
N LEU A 83 6.81 -5.35 20.28
CA LEU A 83 7.51 -4.63 21.34
C LEU A 83 8.88 -5.24 21.64
N GLU A 84 9.01 -6.57 21.61
CA GLU A 84 10.30 -7.23 21.77
C GLU A 84 11.26 -6.95 20.61
N LYS A 85 10.74 -6.72 19.38
CA LYS A 85 11.52 -6.47 18.16
C LYS A 85 12.08 -5.04 18.02
N PHE A 86 11.78 -4.14 18.96
CA PHE A 86 12.23 -2.75 18.87
C PHE A 86 13.76 -2.63 18.79
N PRO A 87 14.27 -1.71 17.96
CA PRO A 87 15.70 -1.56 17.80
C PRO A 87 16.33 -0.91 19.04
N PRO A 88 17.66 -1.01 19.23
CA PRO A 88 18.34 -0.52 20.42
C PRO A 88 18.10 0.97 20.72
N THR A 89 17.95 1.81 19.68
CA THR A 89 17.69 3.25 19.88
C THR A 89 16.33 3.54 20.52
N TRP A 90 15.39 2.58 20.46
CA TRP A 90 14.06 2.68 21.06
C TRP A 90 13.95 2.02 22.45
N ASN A 91 15.07 1.55 23.02
CA ASN A 91 15.05 0.76 24.26
C ASN A 91 14.42 1.50 25.46
N TYR A 92 14.63 2.81 25.60
CA TYR A 92 14.00 3.60 26.66
C TYR A 92 12.46 3.58 26.54
N TYR A 93 11.95 3.89 25.34
CA TYR A 93 10.52 3.90 25.06
C TYR A 93 9.91 2.50 25.20
N ARG A 94 10.60 1.47 24.71
CA ARG A 94 10.24 0.06 24.90
C ARG A 94 10.05 -0.27 26.38
N ASN A 95 11.01 0.09 27.23
CA ASN A 95 10.94 -0.17 28.67
C ASN A 95 9.81 0.62 29.33
N HIS A 96 9.58 1.88 28.92
CA HIS A 96 8.42 2.66 29.37
C HIS A 96 7.10 1.93 29.09
N LEU A 97 6.95 1.36 27.89
CA LEU A 97 5.76 0.57 27.54
C LEU A 97 5.65 -0.74 28.35
N LYS A 98 6.77 -1.44 28.60
CA LYS A 98 6.78 -2.67 29.41
C LYS A 98 6.32 -2.46 30.86
N HIS A 99 6.61 -1.30 31.45
CA HIS A 99 6.21 -0.98 32.81
C HIS A 99 4.76 -0.49 32.93
N LYS A 100 4.08 -0.24 31.81
CA LYS A 100 2.68 0.17 31.78
C LYS A 100 1.80 -1.04 32.11
N LYS A 101 0.92 -0.90 33.12
CA LYS A 101 0.01 -1.99 33.57
C LYS A 101 -1.15 -2.31 32.59
N ARG A 102 -1.18 -1.68 31.41
CA ARG A 102 -2.23 -1.85 30.41
C ARG A 102 -1.71 -2.68 29.26
N TYR A 103 -2.42 -3.75 28.91
CA TYR A 103 -2.18 -4.48 27.67
C TYR A 103 -2.52 -3.59 26.48
N LEU A 104 -1.65 -3.63 25.47
CA LEU A 104 -1.84 -2.90 24.22
C LEU A 104 -2.25 -3.89 23.14
N THR A 105 -3.21 -3.51 22.30
CA THR A 105 -3.44 -4.22 21.04
C THR A 105 -2.34 -3.87 20.03
N LEU A 106 -2.22 -4.65 18.95
CA LEU A 106 -1.24 -4.38 17.91
C LEU A 106 -1.42 -2.98 17.32
N GLN A 107 -2.66 -2.60 17.01
CA GLN A 107 -2.97 -1.30 16.43
C GLN A 107 -2.72 -0.13 17.40
N GLU A 108 -3.00 -0.31 18.70
CA GLU A 108 -2.67 0.69 19.71
C GLU A 108 -1.15 0.90 19.81
N LEU A 109 -0.36 -0.17 19.79
CA LEU A 109 1.10 -0.10 19.80
C LEU A 109 1.63 0.61 18.54
N ILE A 110 1.11 0.28 17.36
CA ILE A 110 1.50 0.91 16.10
C ILE A 110 1.21 2.41 16.12
N ASN A 111 0.07 2.83 16.66
CA ASN A 111 -0.25 4.25 16.82
C ASN A 111 0.72 4.95 17.78
N HIS A 112 1.07 4.30 18.90
CA HIS A 112 2.10 4.77 19.82
C HIS A 112 3.45 4.95 19.13
N MET A 113 3.86 4.01 18.28
CA MET A 113 5.09 4.08 17.48
C MET A 113 5.08 5.24 16.48
N ARG A 114 3.97 5.44 15.74
CA ARG A 114 3.83 6.58 14.81
C ARG A 114 4.01 7.93 15.50
N MET A 115 3.42 8.07 16.69
CA MET A 115 3.56 9.30 17.49
C MET A 115 4.99 9.52 17.96
N GLU A 116 5.64 8.45 18.46
CA GLU A 116 7.00 8.53 18.97
C GLU A 116 8.03 8.79 17.86
N GLU A 117 7.89 8.18 16.68
CA GLU A 117 8.78 8.46 15.55
C GLU A 117 8.67 9.92 15.09
N ALA A 118 7.44 10.48 15.07
CA ALA A 118 7.23 11.89 14.80
C ALA A 118 7.90 12.81 15.84
N ASN A 119 8.03 12.37 17.10
CA ASN A 119 8.76 13.10 18.13
C ASN A 119 10.27 13.03 17.90
N HIS A 120 10.83 11.84 17.61
CA HIS A 120 12.24 11.66 17.26
C HIS A 120 12.69 12.55 16.08
N LEU A 121 11.83 12.70 15.06
CA LEU A 121 12.12 13.57 13.91
C LEU A 121 12.16 15.06 14.26
N LYS A 122 11.38 15.51 15.24
CA LYS A 122 11.41 16.89 15.75
C LYS A 122 12.70 17.13 16.53
N ASP A 123 13.07 16.22 17.41
CA ASP A 123 14.28 16.33 18.23
C ASP A 123 15.56 16.31 17.38
N LYS A 124 15.59 15.50 16.31
CA LYS A 124 16.70 15.50 15.35
C LYS A 124 16.84 16.84 14.62
N LYS A 125 15.72 17.49 14.26
CA LYS A 125 15.74 18.84 13.66
C LYS A 125 16.22 19.90 14.64
N ILE A 126 15.80 19.83 15.91
CA ILE A 126 16.21 20.76 16.97
C ILE A 126 17.70 20.58 17.30
N SER A 127 18.17 19.34 17.41
CA SER A 127 19.58 19.00 17.64
C SER A 127 20.47 19.51 16.50
N ASN A 128 20.07 19.29 15.24
CA ASN A 128 20.82 19.79 14.10
C ASN A 128 20.83 21.33 14.03
N SER A 129 19.71 22.00 14.36
CA SER A 129 19.63 23.46 14.44
C SER A 129 20.52 24.04 15.55
N SER A 130 20.57 23.38 16.70
CA SER A 130 21.40 23.74 17.85
C SER A 130 22.91 23.73 17.53
N VAL A 131 23.37 22.76 16.71
CA VAL A 131 24.78 22.68 16.29
C VAL A 131 25.18 23.87 15.40
N PHE A 132 24.25 24.49 14.66
CA PHE A 132 24.54 25.65 13.81
C PHE A 132 24.59 27.00 14.57
N ILE A 133 24.10 27.09 15.81
CA ILE A 133 24.01 28.38 16.55
C ILE A 133 25.26 28.70 17.38
N LYS A 134 26.34 27.90 17.29
CA LYS A 134 27.55 28.12 18.10
C LYS A 134 28.70 28.80 17.34
N ALA A 135 28.50 30.05 16.90
CA ALA A 135 29.57 31.01 16.59
C ALA A 135 29.05 32.47 16.71
N ASN A 136 29.72 33.28 17.54
CA ASN A 136 29.38 34.67 17.94
C ASN A 136 29.45 35.70 16.80
N LEU A 137 28.65 36.79 16.85
CA LEU A 137 29.15 38.19 16.88
C LEU A 137 28.02 39.24 17.10
N VAL A 138 28.36 40.28 17.86
CA VAL A 138 27.59 41.43 18.40
C VAL A 138 27.04 42.41 17.32
N GLU A 139 25.82 42.96 17.50
CA GLU A 139 25.25 44.08 16.72
C GLU A 139 25.68 45.47 17.26
N PRO A 140 25.61 46.58 16.48
CA PRO A 140 24.33 47.33 16.40
C PRO A 140 24.00 48.12 15.09
N SER A 141 22.68 48.36 14.95
CA SER A 141 21.93 49.54 14.43
C SER A 141 21.88 49.95 12.94
N GLU A 142 20.62 49.91 12.45
CA GLU A 142 19.87 50.87 11.60
C GLU A 142 20.32 51.24 10.17
N SER A 143 19.46 50.91 9.19
CA SER A 143 18.85 51.92 8.29
C SER A 143 17.81 51.31 7.34
N SER A 144 16.68 52.01 7.21
CA SER A 144 15.52 51.68 6.38
C SER A 144 15.65 52.19 4.93
N LYS A 145 14.84 51.58 4.03
CA LYS A 145 14.55 51.85 2.59
C LYS A 145 15.37 50.95 1.64
N ASP A 146 14.85 50.33 0.59
CA ASP A 146 13.66 50.60 -0.20
C ASP A 146 13.24 49.35 -1.03
N ARG A 147 11.94 49.23 -1.30
CA ARG A 147 11.30 48.75 -2.54
C ARG A 147 11.34 47.29 -3.05
N PHE A 148 10.10 46.80 -3.21
CA PHE A 148 9.54 45.87 -4.20
C PHE A 148 10.05 44.42 -4.24
N GLN A 149 9.23 43.49 -3.73
CA GLN A 149 8.57 42.46 -4.54
C GLN A 149 7.56 41.68 -3.69
N HIS A 150 6.28 41.96 -3.90
CA HIS A 150 5.21 41.12 -3.35
C HIS A 150 4.86 40.02 -4.38
N LYS A 151 4.81 38.79 -3.88
CA LYS A 151 4.24 37.55 -4.48
C LYS A 151 5.03 36.84 -5.58
N ALA A 152 5.93 35.95 -5.17
CA ALA A 152 6.31 34.76 -5.94
C ALA A 152 6.88 33.65 -5.03
N GLN A 153 6.14 33.16 -4.03
CA GLN A 153 6.60 32.00 -3.23
C GLN A 153 5.53 30.96 -2.88
N GLN A 154 4.25 31.21 -3.20
CA GLN A 154 3.19 30.21 -3.02
C GLN A 154 2.93 29.34 -4.27
N ASN A 155 3.41 29.71 -5.45
CA ASN A 155 3.22 28.91 -6.68
C ASN A 155 4.21 27.73 -6.78
N GLY A 156 5.41 27.80 -6.20
CA GLY A 156 6.41 26.74 -6.38
C GLY A 156 6.10 25.41 -5.67
N ILE A 157 5.36 25.45 -4.56
CA ILE A 157 4.92 24.25 -3.85
C ILE A 157 3.68 23.66 -4.55
N ALA A 158 2.70 24.51 -4.89
CA ALA A 158 1.49 24.09 -5.60
C ALA A 158 1.77 23.56 -7.03
N GLU A 159 2.79 24.09 -7.72
CA GLU A 159 3.23 23.59 -9.04
C GLU A 159 3.97 22.26 -8.94
N ARG A 160 4.74 22.03 -7.87
CA ARG A 160 5.40 20.74 -7.60
C ARG A 160 4.37 19.68 -7.24
N GLU A 161 3.41 19.99 -6.38
CA GLU A 161 2.32 19.09 -6.03
C GLU A 161 1.43 18.75 -7.24
N ASN A 162 1.12 19.74 -8.10
CA ASN A 162 0.40 19.48 -9.36
C ASN A 162 1.20 18.57 -10.31
N ARG A 163 2.53 18.71 -10.36
CA ARG A 163 3.39 17.83 -11.17
C ARG A 163 3.39 16.40 -10.63
N THR A 164 3.55 16.24 -9.31
CA THR A 164 3.52 14.93 -8.66
C THR A 164 2.18 14.23 -8.86
N LEU A 165 1.05 14.95 -8.70
CA LEU A 165 -0.28 14.38 -8.96
C LEU A 165 -0.46 13.95 -10.42
N LYS A 166 0.08 14.71 -11.37
CA LYS A 166 0.04 14.37 -12.80
C LYS A 166 0.89 13.14 -13.13
N GLU A 167 2.07 13.02 -12.51
CA GLU A 167 2.95 11.86 -12.67
C GLU A 167 2.35 10.60 -12.03
N MET A 168 1.76 10.71 -10.84
CA MET A 168 1.04 9.61 -10.18
C MET A 168 -0.18 9.15 -11.00
N MET A 169 -0.96 10.08 -11.56
CA MET A 169 -2.10 9.75 -12.42
C MET A 169 -1.65 9.05 -13.71
N ASN A 170 -0.53 9.48 -14.31
CA ASN A 170 0.03 8.83 -15.49
C ASN A 170 0.58 7.43 -15.19
N ALA A 171 1.24 7.25 -14.04
CA ALA A 171 1.72 5.94 -13.60
C ALA A 171 0.56 4.96 -13.36
N MET A 172 -0.48 5.42 -12.66
CA MET A 172 -1.70 4.63 -12.42
C MET A 172 -2.39 4.21 -13.73
N LEU A 173 -2.42 5.12 -14.72
CA LEU A 173 -2.98 4.83 -16.04
C LEU A 173 -2.15 3.79 -16.81
N LEU A 174 -0.82 3.90 -16.76
CA LEU A 174 0.09 2.92 -17.37
C LEU A 174 -0.04 1.54 -16.73
N SER A 175 -0.16 1.48 -15.40
CA SER A 175 -0.39 0.22 -14.68
C SER A 175 -1.73 -0.42 -15.07
N SER A 176 -2.81 0.36 -15.19
CA SER A 176 -4.09 -0.16 -15.67
C SER A 176 -4.02 -0.65 -17.13
N GLY A 177 -3.22 0.00 -17.98
CA GLY A 177 -2.98 -0.45 -19.35
C GLY A 177 -2.25 -1.79 -19.39
N GLN A 178 -1.20 -1.95 -18.58
CA GLN A 178 -0.44 -3.21 -18.47
C GLN A 178 -1.29 -4.37 -17.95
N GLU A 179 -2.19 -4.12 -17.00
CA GLU A 179 -3.14 -5.14 -16.53
C GLU A 179 -4.12 -5.57 -17.63
N THR A 180 -4.61 -4.64 -18.45
CA THR A 180 -5.49 -4.98 -19.59
C THR A 180 -4.76 -5.74 -20.69
N GLU A 181 -3.48 -5.43 -20.91
CA GLU A 181 -2.64 -6.12 -21.89
C GLU A 181 -2.23 -7.51 -21.40
N TRP A 182 -1.95 -7.65 -20.10
CA TRP A 182 -1.75 -8.94 -19.45
C TRP A 182 -2.99 -9.83 -19.55
N LEU A 183 -4.18 -9.30 -19.27
CA LEU A 183 -5.44 -10.04 -19.40
C LEU A 183 -5.70 -10.46 -20.86
N ARG A 184 -5.40 -9.61 -21.84
CA ARG A 184 -5.52 -9.97 -23.27
C ARG A 184 -4.57 -11.10 -23.67
N ASN A 185 -3.31 -11.05 -23.23
CA ASN A 185 -2.32 -12.07 -23.54
C ASN A 185 -2.66 -13.40 -22.86
N LEU A 186 -3.10 -13.36 -21.60
CA LEU A 186 -3.58 -14.53 -20.87
C LEU A 186 -4.79 -15.18 -21.55
N LEU A 187 -5.72 -14.39 -22.08
CA LEU A 187 -6.86 -14.89 -22.86
C LEU A 187 -6.45 -15.52 -24.19
N GLY A 188 -5.37 -15.05 -24.82
CA GLY A 188 -4.84 -15.60 -26.07
C GLY A 188 -4.14 -16.94 -25.92
N ASP A 189 -3.55 -17.21 -24.75
CA ASP A 189 -2.78 -18.44 -24.48
C ASP A 189 -3.64 -19.64 -24.05
N VAL A 190 -4.95 -19.47 -23.86
CA VAL A 190 -5.88 -20.56 -23.49
C VAL A 190 -6.43 -21.25 -24.76
N PRO A 191 -6.03 -22.50 -25.09
CA PRO A 191 -6.37 -23.15 -26.36
C PRO A 191 -7.85 -23.51 -26.54
N LEU A 192 -8.70 -23.21 -25.55
CA LEU A 192 -10.12 -23.58 -25.51
C LEU A 192 -11.06 -22.46 -26.00
N TRP A 193 -10.57 -21.23 -26.15
CA TRP A 193 -11.37 -20.11 -26.66
C TRP A 193 -11.04 -19.87 -28.12
N GLY A 194 -11.75 -20.60 -28.98
CA GLY A 194 -11.77 -20.34 -30.41
C GLY A 194 -12.09 -18.87 -30.69
N SER A 195 -11.47 -18.34 -31.74
CA SER A 195 -11.59 -16.95 -32.16
C SER A 195 -13.03 -16.41 -32.04
N SER A 196 -13.12 -15.22 -31.46
CA SER A 196 -14.33 -14.38 -31.35
C SER A 196 -15.29 -14.70 -30.19
N ALA A 197 -14.90 -14.26 -28.99
CA ALA A 197 -15.87 -13.66 -28.07
C ALA A 197 -15.42 -12.23 -27.77
N LEU A 198 -15.92 -11.28 -28.57
CA LEU A 198 -15.80 -9.86 -28.27
C LEU A 198 -16.52 -9.62 -26.94
N VAL A 199 -15.76 -9.55 -25.84
CA VAL A 199 -16.32 -9.08 -24.56
C VAL A 199 -16.69 -7.63 -24.78
N SER A 200 -17.98 -7.36 -24.96
CA SER A 200 -18.52 -6.00 -25.03
C SER A 200 -18.33 -5.35 -23.67
N LEU A 201 -17.19 -4.70 -23.47
CA LEU A 201 -16.90 -3.88 -22.31
C LEU A 201 -17.70 -2.57 -22.46
N HIS A 202 -18.91 -2.51 -21.89
CA HIS A 202 -19.67 -1.26 -21.82
C HIS A 202 -19.02 -0.33 -20.78
N CYS A 203 -17.99 0.42 -21.19
CA CYS A 203 -17.30 1.41 -20.35
C CYS A 203 -17.76 2.85 -20.58
N ASP A 204 -18.95 3.05 -21.13
CA ASP A 204 -19.40 4.38 -21.52
C ASP A 204 -20.46 4.92 -20.55
N SER A 205 -20.03 5.79 -19.63
CA SER A 205 -20.96 6.71 -18.96
C SER A 205 -21.53 7.65 -20.03
N GLN A 206 -22.77 7.42 -20.45
CA GLN A 206 -23.43 8.21 -21.49
C GLN A 206 -23.49 9.72 -21.16
N ALA A 207 -23.43 10.06 -19.87
CA ALA A 207 -23.30 11.43 -19.39
C ALA A 207 -21.96 12.07 -19.81
N VAL A 208 -20.85 11.33 -19.77
CA VAL A 208 -19.51 11.82 -20.13
C VAL A 208 -19.39 12.02 -21.65
N ILE A 209 -19.96 11.10 -22.44
CA ILE A 209 -20.02 11.23 -23.91
C ILE A 209 -20.86 12.44 -24.32
N GLY A 210 -22.01 12.66 -23.66
CA GLY A 210 -22.84 13.84 -23.89
C GLY A 210 -22.12 15.15 -23.58
N ILE A 211 -21.27 15.16 -22.54
CA ILE A 211 -20.44 16.33 -22.19
C ILE A 211 -19.32 16.56 -23.20
N ALA A 212 -18.69 15.49 -23.72
CA ALA A 212 -17.61 15.59 -24.71
C ALA A 212 -18.11 16.05 -26.09
N LYS A 213 -19.33 15.65 -26.48
CA LYS A 213 -19.93 15.96 -27.80
C LYS A 213 -20.70 17.29 -27.85
N ASN A 214 -20.78 18.04 -26.75
CA ASN A 214 -21.48 19.33 -26.73
C ASN A 214 -20.61 20.45 -27.34
N TYR A 215 -20.99 20.93 -28.54
CA TYR A 215 -20.27 21.96 -29.30
C TYR A 215 -20.41 23.38 -28.73
N ALA A 216 -21.33 23.61 -27.80
CA ALA A 216 -21.59 24.92 -27.22
C ALA A 216 -20.89 25.07 -25.86
N TYR A 217 -19.56 24.92 -25.74
CA TYR A 217 -18.95 24.98 -24.40
C TYR A 217 -17.51 25.53 -24.25
N ASN A 218 -17.36 26.33 -23.18
CA ASN A 218 -16.20 27.14 -22.78
C ASN A 218 -14.97 26.34 -22.32
N GLY A 219 -13.78 26.89 -22.57
CA GLY A 219 -12.45 26.27 -22.49
C GLY A 219 -11.99 25.59 -21.18
N LYS A 220 -12.80 25.58 -20.11
CA LYS A 220 -12.47 24.90 -18.83
C LYS A 220 -12.52 23.37 -18.90
N ARG A 221 -13.09 22.77 -19.96
CA ARG A 221 -13.28 21.31 -20.07
C ARG A 221 -12.58 20.65 -21.28
N ARG A 222 -11.61 21.35 -21.89
CA ARG A 222 -10.84 20.88 -23.06
C ARG A 222 -10.15 19.52 -22.83
N HIS A 223 -9.72 19.25 -21.61
CA HIS A 223 -9.04 17.99 -21.25
C HIS A 223 -9.96 16.75 -21.35
N ILE A 224 -11.28 16.90 -21.25
CA ILE A 224 -12.23 15.78 -21.36
C ILE A 224 -12.37 15.35 -22.83
N ARG A 225 -12.41 16.31 -23.77
CA ARG A 225 -12.49 16.03 -25.21
C ARG A 225 -11.22 15.35 -25.74
N ILE A 226 -10.05 15.86 -25.37
CA ILE A 226 -8.77 15.25 -25.75
C ILE A 226 -8.66 13.81 -25.22
N ARG A 227 -9.16 13.57 -24.00
CA ARG A 227 -9.18 12.21 -23.41
C ARG A 227 -10.15 11.26 -24.11
N TYR A 228 -11.29 11.76 -24.60
CA TYR A 228 -12.22 10.95 -25.39
C TYR A 228 -11.60 10.53 -26.72
N ASP A 229 -10.98 11.47 -27.44
CA ASP A 229 -10.38 11.20 -28.75
C ASP A 229 -9.21 10.21 -28.65
N MET A 230 -8.36 10.28 -27.61
CA MET A 230 -7.24 9.34 -27.41
C MET A 230 -7.67 7.92 -27.04
N VAL A 231 -8.80 7.74 -26.34
CA VAL A 231 -9.30 6.41 -25.95
C VAL A 231 -9.95 5.69 -27.14
N GLN A 232 -10.42 6.41 -28.15
CA GLN A 232 -10.98 5.83 -29.36
C GLN A 232 -9.92 5.31 -30.35
N GLU A 233 -8.66 5.72 -30.22
CA GLU A 233 -7.54 5.31 -31.08
C GLU A 233 -6.72 4.12 -30.53
N LEU A 234 -7.07 3.59 -29.35
CA LEU A 234 -6.49 2.37 -28.74
C LEU A 234 -7.37 1.15 -28.97
#